data_AF-A0A7S0LJB8-F1
#
_entry.id   AF-A0A7S0LJB8-F1
#
_cell.length_a   1.000
_cell.length_b   1.000
_cell.length_c   1.000
_cell.angle_alpha   90.00
_cell.angle_beta   90.00
_cell.angle_gamma   90.00
#
_symmetry.space_group_name_H-M   'P 1'
#
loop_
_entity.id
_entity.type
_entity.pdbx_description
1 polymer ?
#
loop_
_entity_poly.entity_id
_entity_poly.type
_entity_poly.pdbx_seq_one_letter_code
_entity_poly.pdbx_strand_id
1 'polypeptide(L)'
;GSDVPRVALPDGRVIDATETAFLRELDQLFPKTRTLWPPNGVDERSVNDMVRAVGDALPSAILPGSRAAHLFTLDNNLPAPLAREHFEDALDEVDRLLGMFPSGDFFCGSAMSAADVAWAPILERYGAQLPRFYAGLCPRDSVRWARLARWYTAMDCVPAYACRVKGDAISWAKVLAVPPWWPAGWEPPTWASEDAGALPPPTYDVPLSIWAAYASDRPAVAPTAA
;
A
#
# COMPACT_ATOMS: atom_id res chain seq x y z
N GLY A 1 16.61 5.82 -17.16
CA GLY A 1 16.41 6.83 -16.09
C GLY A 1 15.22 6.38 -15.29
N SER A 2 15.27 6.46 -13.96
CA SER A 2 14.07 6.19 -13.15
C SER A 2 13.08 7.32 -13.41
N ASP A 3 12.03 7.06 -14.17
CA ASP A 3 10.93 8.01 -14.30
C ASP A 3 10.17 8.01 -12.99
N VAL A 4 10.46 9.03 -12.20
CA VAL A 4 9.74 9.31 -10.96
C VAL A 4 8.40 9.97 -11.35
N PRO A 5 7.26 9.53 -10.79
CA PRO A 5 5.97 10.16 -11.10
C PRO A 5 6.04 11.65 -10.80
N ARG A 6 5.69 12.47 -11.79
CA ARG A 6 5.66 13.93 -11.69
C ARG A 6 4.26 14.43 -11.93
N VAL A 7 3.83 15.38 -11.11
CA VAL A 7 2.50 15.99 -11.22
C VAL A 7 2.65 17.45 -11.62
N ALA A 8 2.01 17.82 -12.72
CA ALA A 8 1.87 19.22 -13.11
C ALA A 8 0.68 19.83 -12.37
N LEU A 9 0.92 20.94 -11.70
CA LEU A 9 -0.09 21.71 -10.98
C LEU A 9 -0.78 22.73 -11.89
N PRO A 10 -1.98 23.22 -11.50
CA PRO A 10 -2.68 24.28 -12.23
C PRO A 10 -1.89 25.59 -12.37
N ASP A 11 -0.94 25.85 -11.46
CA ASP A 11 -0.07 27.03 -11.49
C ASP A 11 1.18 26.85 -12.38
N GLY A 12 1.30 25.70 -13.07
CA GLY A 12 2.40 25.37 -13.98
C GLY A 12 3.63 24.77 -13.30
N ARG A 13 3.66 24.64 -11.95
CA ARG A 13 4.74 23.94 -11.26
C ARG A 13 4.65 22.43 -11.50
N VAL A 14 5.81 21.76 -11.46
CA VAL A 14 5.91 20.31 -11.56
C VAL A 14 6.59 19.79 -10.31
N ILE A 15 5.96 18.84 -9.64
CA ILE A 15 6.44 18.29 -8.37
C ILE A 15 6.72 16.82 -8.55
N ASP A 16 7.78 16.35 -7.89
CA ASP A 16 8.09 14.95 -7.74
C ASP A 16 7.11 14.31 -6.73
N ALA A 17 6.31 13.35 -7.19
CA ALA A 17 5.30 12.69 -6.38
C ALA A 17 5.85 11.56 -5.49
N THR A 18 7.16 11.32 -5.46
CA THR A 18 7.78 10.37 -4.52
C THR A 18 8.20 11.00 -3.20
N GLU A 19 8.29 12.32 -3.14
CA GLU A 19 8.58 13.00 -1.89
C GLU A 19 7.31 13.16 -1.06
N THR A 20 7.39 12.87 0.23
CA THR A 20 6.29 13.19 1.17
C THR A 20 5.97 14.69 1.21
N ALA A 21 6.89 15.54 0.76
CA ALA A 21 6.67 16.97 0.53
C ALA A 21 5.50 17.24 -0.45
N PHE A 22 5.28 16.37 -1.43
CA PHE A 22 4.16 16.48 -2.36
C PHE A 22 2.79 16.42 -1.65
N LEU A 23 2.66 15.60 -0.60
CA LEU A 23 1.41 15.49 0.15
C LEU A 23 1.05 16.79 0.89
N ARG A 24 2.07 17.52 1.39
CA ARG A 24 1.87 18.83 2.04
C ARG A 24 1.34 19.85 1.06
N GLU A 25 1.86 19.81 -0.15
CA GLU A 25 1.46 20.70 -1.21
C GLU A 25 0.04 20.41 -1.69
N LEU A 26 -0.34 19.13 -1.79
CA LEU A 26 -1.72 18.75 -2.06
C LEU A 26 -2.69 19.28 -0.99
N ASP A 27 -2.33 19.19 0.30
CA ASP A 27 -3.17 19.73 1.39
C ASP A 27 -3.35 21.26 1.28
N GLN A 28 -2.32 21.98 0.83
CA GLN A 28 -2.39 23.43 0.59
C GLN A 28 -3.26 23.79 -0.62
N LEU A 29 -3.17 23.01 -1.71
CA LEU A 29 -3.94 23.22 -2.93
C LEU A 29 -5.42 22.85 -2.77
N PHE A 30 -5.69 21.86 -1.90
CA PHE A 30 -7.02 21.32 -1.68
C PHE A 30 -7.43 21.43 -0.20
N PRO A 31 -7.50 22.64 0.39
CA PRO A 31 -7.74 22.82 1.82
C PRO A 31 -9.14 22.37 2.29
N LYS A 32 -10.05 22.07 1.36
CA LYS A 32 -11.38 21.53 1.63
C LYS A 32 -11.41 19.99 1.71
N THR A 33 -10.32 19.31 1.34
CA THR A 33 -10.20 17.86 1.51
C THR A 33 -9.64 17.52 2.88
N ARG A 34 -9.63 16.23 3.21
CA ARG A 34 -8.98 15.75 4.44
C ARG A 34 -7.49 16.11 4.39
N THR A 35 -7.02 16.80 5.43
CA THR A 35 -5.59 17.05 5.65
C THR A 35 -4.89 15.74 5.99
N LEU A 36 -3.86 15.40 5.22
CA LEU A 36 -3.03 14.21 5.43
C LEU A 36 -1.75 14.54 6.22
N TRP A 37 -1.30 15.81 6.18
CA TRP A 37 -0.03 16.25 6.70
C TRP A 37 -0.11 17.60 7.46
N PRO A 38 -0.12 17.59 8.80
CA PRO A 38 -0.54 16.48 9.65
C PRO A 38 -2.07 16.44 9.78
N PRO A 39 -2.67 15.28 10.09
CA PRO A 39 -4.08 15.21 10.42
C PRO A 39 -4.38 15.98 11.72
N ASN A 40 -5.64 16.40 11.88
CA ASN A 40 -6.08 17.16 13.05
C ASN A 40 -5.72 16.46 14.37
N GLY A 41 -5.05 17.21 15.27
CA GLY A 41 -4.66 16.70 16.59
C GLY A 41 -3.34 15.90 16.61
N VAL A 42 -2.65 15.79 15.48
CA VAL A 42 -1.32 15.20 15.37
C VAL A 42 -0.34 16.28 14.91
N ASP A 43 0.88 16.26 15.43
CA ASP A 43 1.93 17.17 14.99
C ASP A 43 2.70 16.61 13.77
N GLU A 44 3.30 17.50 12.99
CA GLU A 44 4.06 17.12 11.78
C GLU A 44 5.24 16.18 12.09
N ARG A 45 5.88 16.32 13.26
CA ARG A 45 7.02 15.48 13.63
C ARG A 45 6.55 14.04 13.85
N SER A 46 5.41 13.84 14.51
CA SER A 46 4.80 12.52 14.69
C SER A 46 4.54 11.79 13.36
N VAL A 47 4.06 12.51 12.33
CA VAL A 47 3.87 11.91 10.99
C VAL A 47 5.20 11.54 10.35
N ASN A 48 6.21 12.42 10.40
CA ASN A 48 7.55 12.13 9.88
C ASN A 48 8.20 10.92 10.58
N ASP A 49 8.13 10.90 11.91
CA ASP A 49 8.74 9.85 12.73
C ASP A 49 8.06 8.51 12.45
N MET A 50 6.74 8.50 12.23
CA MET A 50 6.01 7.29 11.85
C MET A 50 6.33 6.80 10.43
N VAL A 51 6.43 7.70 9.45
CA VAL A 51 6.87 7.34 8.08
C VAL A 51 8.24 6.65 8.13
N ARG A 52 9.19 7.23 8.88
CA ARG A 52 10.54 6.67 9.03
C ARG A 52 10.53 5.34 9.78
N ALA A 53 9.84 5.27 10.92
CA ALA A 53 9.82 4.09 11.77
C ALA A 53 9.29 2.85 11.02
N VAL A 54 8.24 3.00 10.22
CA VAL A 54 7.73 1.88 9.40
C VAL A 54 8.74 1.50 8.31
N GLY A 55 9.46 2.46 7.74
CA GLY A 55 10.52 2.18 6.77
C GLY A 55 11.73 1.49 7.37
N ASP A 56 12.10 1.84 8.60
CA ASP A 56 13.18 1.21 9.35
C ASP A 56 12.81 -0.20 9.82
N ALA A 57 11.52 -0.45 10.10
CA ALA A 57 11.00 -1.77 10.46
C ALA A 57 11.04 -2.74 9.28
N LEU A 58 10.82 -2.24 8.06
CA LEU A 58 10.77 -3.05 6.86
C LEU A 58 12.20 -3.33 6.33
N PRO A 59 12.56 -4.60 6.06
CA PRO A 59 13.91 -4.93 5.58
C PRO A 59 14.32 -4.15 4.32
N SER A 60 15.53 -3.61 4.30
CA SER A 60 16.06 -2.82 3.17
C SER A 60 16.16 -3.60 1.84
N ALA A 61 16.13 -4.94 1.89
CA ALA A 61 16.00 -5.81 0.73
C ALA A 61 14.63 -5.67 0.01
N ILE A 62 13.69 -4.97 0.63
CA ILE A 62 12.45 -4.49 0.03
C ILE A 62 12.78 -3.26 -0.82
N LEU A 63 13.45 -3.48 -1.95
CA LEU A 63 13.56 -2.44 -2.97
C LEU A 63 12.14 -1.99 -3.39
N PRO A 64 11.94 -0.77 -3.91
CA PRO A 64 10.64 -0.30 -4.42
C PRO A 64 9.99 -1.23 -5.47
N GLY A 65 10.79 -2.10 -6.11
CA GLY A 65 10.37 -3.16 -7.03
C GLY A 65 10.31 -4.58 -6.45
N SER A 66 10.66 -4.79 -5.18
CA SER A 66 10.59 -6.09 -4.52
C SER A 66 9.13 -6.55 -4.43
N ARG A 67 8.84 -7.63 -5.15
CA ARG A 67 7.56 -8.34 -5.10
C ARG A 67 7.64 -9.30 -3.93
N ALA A 68 6.57 -9.38 -3.14
CA ALA A 68 6.57 -10.13 -1.89
C ALA A 68 6.98 -11.60 -2.08
N ALA A 69 6.70 -12.16 -3.27
CA ALA A 69 7.06 -13.51 -3.68
C ALA A 69 8.58 -13.77 -3.83
N HIS A 70 9.39 -12.72 -3.98
CA HIS A 70 10.84 -12.86 -4.12
C HIS A 70 11.59 -12.53 -2.83
N LEU A 71 10.89 -12.16 -1.75
CA LEU A 71 11.53 -11.85 -0.47
C LEU A 71 12.33 -13.04 0.09
N PHE A 72 11.85 -14.26 -0.14
CA PHE A 72 12.41 -15.48 0.44
C PHE A 72 13.14 -16.37 -0.57
N THR A 73 13.26 -15.92 -1.83
CA THR A 73 13.78 -16.75 -2.92
C THR A 73 15.22 -16.35 -3.27
N LEU A 74 16.09 -17.35 -3.41
CA LEU A 74 17.43 -17.20 -3.99
C LEU A 74 17.30 -16.95 -5.50
N ASP A 75 17.56 -15.72 -5.93
CA ASP A 75 17.88 -15.43 -7.33
C ASP A 75 19.31 -14.87 -7.38
N ASN A 76 20.08 -15.28 -8.40
CA ASN A 76 21.52 -15.00 -8.52
C ASN A 76 21.85 -13.51 -8.71
N ASN A 77 20.82 -12.66 -8.83
CA ASN A 77 20.90 -11.21 -8.99
C ASN A 77 20.20 -10.40 -7.87
N LEU A 78 19.68 -11.06 -6.83
CA LEU A 78 19.04 -10.40 -5.68
C LEU A 78 19.89 -10.55 -4.41
N PRO A 79 19.72 -9.68 -3.38
CA PRO A 79 20.32 -9.89 -2.07
C PRO A 79 19.98 -11.28 -1.53
N ALA A 80 20.81 -11.80 -0.61
CA ALA A 80 20.55 -13.08 0.05
C ALA A 80 19.09 -13.16 0.55
N PRO A 81 18.44 -14.33 0.44
CA PRO A 81 17.02 -14.48 0.76
C PRO A 81 16.79 -14.06 2.20
N LEU A 82 15.76 -13.23 2.41
CA LEU A 82 15.34 -12.84 3.74
C LEU A 82 14.85 -14.10 4.46
N ALA A 83 15.27 -14.33 5.70
CA ALA A 83 14.69 -15.40 6.50
C ALA A 83 13.21 -15.05 6.79
N ARG A 84 12.32 -16.05 6.73
CA ARG A 84 10.89 -15.86 7.03
C ARG A 84 10.68 -15.18 8.38
N GLU A 85 11.38 -15.64 9.39
CA GLU A 85 11.33 -15.12 10.76
C GLU A 85 11.63 -13.62 10.80
N HIS A 86 12.69 -13.14 10.11
CA HIS A 86 13.02 -11.72 10.06
C HIS A 86 11.94 -10.86 9.40
N PHE A 87 11.22 -11.41 8.41
CA PHE A 87 10.10 -10.70 7.79
C PHE A 87 8.88 -10.68 8.71
N GLU A 88 8.62 -11.77 9.42
CA GLU A 88 7.56 -11.81 10.40
C GLU A 88 7.84 -10.86 11.57
N ASP A 89 9.10 -10.74 12.02
CA ASP A 89 9.53 -9.74 13.01
C ASP A 89 9.29 -8.31 12.52
N ALA A 90 9.52 -8.05 11.23
CA ALA A 90 9.21 -6.76 10.61
C ALA A 90 7.70 -6.45 10.64
N LEU A 91 6.84 -7.45 10.35
CA LEU A 91 5.39 -7.29 10.48
C LEU A 91 4.95 -7.13 11.94
N ASP A 92 5.59 -7.83 12.88
CA ASP A 92 5.36 -7.68 14.32
C ASP A 92 5.69 -6.24 14.76
N GLU A 93 6.77 -5.65 14.24
CA GLU A 93 7.13 -4.25 14.51
C GLU A 93 6.15 -3.26 13.87
N VAL A 94 5.70 -3.50 12.64
CA VAL A 94 4.65 -2.66 12.00
C VAL A 94 3.34 -2.73 12.79
N ASP A 95 2.92 -3.91 13.26
CA ASP A 95 1.76 -4.04 14.15
C ASP A 95 1.96 -3.23 15.43
N ARG A 96 3.15 -3.31 16.05
CA ARG A 96 3.49 -2.55 17.25
C ARG A 96 3.42 -1.03 17.00
N LEU A 97 3.92 -0.54 15.86
CA LEU A 97 3.91 0.87 15.48
C LEU A 97 2.47 1.40 15.32
N LEU A 98 1.57 0.62 14.72
CA LEU A 98 0.12 0.93 14.67
C LEU A 98 -0.49 1.04 16.09
N GLY A 99 0.13 0.43 17.10
CA GLY A 99 -0.26 0.56 18.50
C GLY A 99 0.18 1.84 19.20
N MET A 100 1.04 2.67 18.58
CA MET A 100 1.55 3.90 19.21
C MET A 100 0.51 5.02 19.28
N PHE A 101 -0.51 5.00 18.41
CA PHE A 101 -1.61 5.96 18.42
C PHE A 101 -2.92 5.24 18.80
N PRO A 102 -3.26 5.14 20.09
CA PRO A 102 -4.36 4.30 20.56
C PRO A 102 -5.75 4.77 20.12
N SER A 103 -5.85 5.98 19.55
CA SER A 103 -7.11 6.59 19.15
C SER A 103 -7.68 6.07 17.82
N GLY A 104 -7.01 5.13 17.12
CA GLY A 104 -7.60 4.54 15.94
C GLY A 104 -6.77 3.46 15.24
N ASP A 105 -7.15 3.20 13.98
CA ASP A 105 -6.64 2.10 13.17
C ASP A 105 -5.64 2.54 12.09
N PHE A 106 -5.32 3.84 12.03
CA PHE A 106 -4.31 4.40 11.13
C PHE A 106 -3.01 4.68 11.87
N PHE A 107 -1.91 4.81 11.12
CA PHE A 107 -0.57 5.02 11.67
C PHE A 107 -0.46 6.25 12.59
N CYS A 108 -1.31 7.26 12.41
CA CYS A 108 -1.36 8.46 13.25
C CYS A 108 -2.72 8.64 13.95
N GLY A 109 -3.45 7.56 14.23
CA GLY A 109 -4.67 7.58 15.05
C GLY A 109 -5.96 7.27 14.28
N SER A 110 -7.01 8.08 14.50
CA SER A 110 -8.37 7.80 14.00
C SER A 110 -8.61 8.15 12.53
N ALA A 111 -7.70 8.89 11.90
CA ALA A 111 -7.83 9.33 10.52
C ALA A 111 -6.59 8.98 9.70
N MET A 112 -6.83 8.59 8.45
CA MET A 112 -5.76 8.38 7.47
C MET A 112 -4.88 9.62 7.36
N SER A 113 -3.58 9.37 7.40
CA SER A 113 -2.52 10.37 7.35
C SER A 113 -1.57 10.08 6.18
N ALA A 114 -0.59 10.95 5.99
CA ALA A 114 0.47 10.71 5.03
C ALA A 114 1.33 9.47 5.33
N ALA A 115 1.41 9.01 6.59
CA ALA A 115 2.10 7.77 6.92
C ALA A 115 1.39 6.56 6.29
N ASP A 116 0.06 6.54 6.32
CA ASP A 116 -0.75 5.51 5.67
C ASP A 116 -0.58 5.55 4.16
N VAL A 117 -0.58 6.76 3.56
CA VAL A 117 -0.39 6.94 2.11
C VAL A 117 1.00 6.47 1.66
N ALA A 118 2.05 6.75 2.43
CA ALA A 118 3.42 6.37 2.10
C ALA A 118 3.60 4.84 2.06
N TRP A 119 2.96 4.12 2.99
CA TRP A 119 3.15 2.68 3.16
C TRP A 119 2.07 1.81 2.52
N ALA A 120 0.92 2.39 2.15
CA ALA A 120 -0.17 1.66 1.52
C ALA A 120 0.25 0.81 0.32
N PRO A 121 1.05 1.30 -0.65
CA PRO A 121 1.42 0.50 -1.82
C PRO A 121 2.21 -0.79 -1.48
N ILE A 122 3.04 -0.75 -0.43
CA ILE A 122 3.86 -1.90 -0.01
C ILE A 122 3.02 -2.87 0.79
N LEU A 123 2.25 -2.38 1.77
CA LEU A 123 1.40 -3.23 2.60
C LEU A 123 0.31 -3.90 1.76
N GLU A 124 -0.36 -3.17 0.87
CA GLU A 124 -1.36 -3.74 -0.05
C GLU A 124 -0.80 -4.91 -0.86
N ARG A 125 0.41 -4.74 -1.41
CA ARG A 125 1.13 -5.80 -2.13
C ARG A 125 1.38 -7.01 -1.24
N TYR A 126 1.78 -6.83 0.01
CA TYR A 126 2.01 -7.91 0.96
C TYR A 126 0.73 -8.67 1.31
N GLY A 127 -0.37 -7.94 1.59
CA GLY A 127 -1.67 -8.54 1.87
C GLY A 127 -2.24 -9.33 0.69
N ALA A 128 -1.88 -9.00 -0.55
CA ALA A 128 -2.32 -9.72 -1.75
C ALA A 128 -1.39 -10.87 -2.15
N GLN A 129 -0.07 -10.72 -1.99
CA GLN A 129 0.92 -11.66 -2.54
C GLN A 129 1.37 -12.72 -1.54
N LEU A 130 1.64 -12.38 -0.28
CA LEU A 130 2.24 -13.34 0.68
C LEU A 130 1.38 -14.57 0.95
N PRO A 131 0.04 -14.45 1.16
CA PRO A 131 -0.79 -15.62 1.42
C PRO A 131 -0.81 -16.64 0.28
N ARG A 132 -0.44 -16.22 -0.94
CA ARG A 132 -0.42 -17.10 -2.12
C ARG A 132 0.81 -18.00 -2.18
N PHE A 133 1.93 -17.57 -1.62
CA PHE A 133 3.20 -18.31 -1.69
C PHE A 133 3.58 -18.96 -0.38
N TYR A 134 3.14 -18.39 0.75
CA TYR A 134 3.65 -18.75 2.06
C TYR A 134 2.49 -19.07 2.99
N ALA A 135 2.27 -20.36 3.22
CA ALA A 135 1.27 -20.84 4.16
C ALA A 135 1.49 -20.21 5.55
N GLY A 136 0.42 -19.64 6.12
CA GLY A 136 0.46 -18.97 7.42
C GLY A 136 1.12 -17.60 7.45
N LEU A 137 1.52 -17.03 6.30
CA LEU A 137 2.06 -15.67 6.23
C LEU A 137 1.02 -14.74 5.58
N CYS A 138 0.13 -14.21 6.41
CA CYS A 138 -0.95 -13.32 5.99
C CYS A 138 -0.95 -12.05 6.85
N PRO A 139 -0.49 -10.90 6.34
CA PRO A 139 -0.51 -9.64 7.09
C PRO A 139 -1.91 -9.17 7.55
N ARG A 140 -2.97 -9.75 6.98
CA ARG A 140 -4.37 -9.52 7.35
C ARG A 140 -4.86 -10.49 8.45
N ASP A 141 -4.02 -11.39 8.95
CA ASP A 141 -4.37 -12.30 10.05
C ASP A 141 -4.51 -11.53 11.37
N SER A 142 -5.75 -11.44 11.83
CA SER A 142 -6.10 -10.78 13.09
C SER A 142 -5.60 -11.50 14.35
N VAL A 143 -5.18 -12.77 14.25
CA VAL A 143 -4.67 -13.52 15.40
C VAL A 143 -3.25 -13.08 15.72
N ARG A 144 -2.38 -12.96 14.72
CA ARG A 144 -0.98 -12.55 14.90
C ARG A 144 -0.80 -11.03 14.81
N TRP A 145 -1.34 -10.40 13.78
CA TRP A 145 -1.16 -8.97 13.50
C TRP A 145 -2.49 -8.21 13.60
N ALA A 146 -3.05 -8.19 14.81
CA ALA A 146 -4.38 -7.66 15.07
C ALA A 146 -4.55 -6.19 14.66
N ARG A 147 -3.53 -5.34 14.86
CA ARG A 147 -3.59 -3.91 14.50
C ARG A 147 -3.39 -3.71 13.01
N LEU A 148 -2.48 -4.47 12.40
CA LEU A 148 -2.29 -4.45 10.96
C LEU A 148 -3.54 -4.92 10.21
N ALA A 149 -4.22 -5.96 10.69
CA ALA A 149 -5.49 -6.42 10.14
C ALA A 149 -6.59 -5.32 10.24
N ARG A 150 -6.65 -4.58 11.35
CA ARG A 150 -7.55 -3.42 11.48
C ARG A 150 -7.17 -2.28 10.54
N TRP A 151 -5.88 -2.00 10.37
CA TRP A 151 -5.41 -1.00 9.41
C TRP A 151 -5.87 -1.32 7.99
N TYR A 152 -5.72 -2.58 7.54
CA TYR A 152 -6.25 -2.99 6.23
C TYR A 152 -7.76 -2.78 6.12
N THR A 153 -8.51 -3.15 7.17
CA THR A 153 -9.97 -2.97 7.21
C THR A 153 -10.35 -1.48 7.14
N ALA A 154 -9.63 -0.63 7.87
CA ALA A 154 -9.83 0.81 7.89
C ALA A 154 -9.50 1.45 6.54
N MET A 155 -8.39 1.06 5.90
CA MET A 155 -8.04 1.48 4.54
C MET A 155 -9.11 1.05 3.52
N ASP A 156 -9.60 -0.18 3.60
CA ASP A 156 -10.69 -0.69 2.74
C ASP A 156 -11.99 0.12 2.89
N CYS A 157 -12.15 0.86 3.99
CA CYS A 157 -13.27 1.77 4.24
C CYS A 157 -13.00 3.22 3.79
N VAL A 158 -11.80 3.57 3.33
CA VAL A 158 -11.49 4.91 2.80
C VAL A 158 -11.97 4.99 1.35
N PRO A 159 -13.02 5.78 1.03
CA PRO A 159 -13.66 5.72 -0.28
C PRO A 159 -12.72 6.06 -1.45
N ALA A 160 -11.89 7.09 -1.29
CA ALA A 160 -10.95 7.49 -2.34
C ALA A 160 -9.90 6.39 -2.62
N TYR A 161 -9.42 5.72 -1.57
CA TYR A 161 -8.46 4.63 -1.70
C TYR A 161 -9.14 3.41 -2.33
N ALA A 162 -10.21 2.91 -1.70
CA ALA A 162 -10.90 1.70 -2.14
C ALA A 162 -11.37 1.83 -3.60
N CYS A 163 -11.98 2.95 -3.98
CA CYS A 163 -12.60 3.11 -5.29
C CYS A 163 -11.61 3.46 -6.42
N ARG A 164 -10.46 4.08 -6.13
CA ARG A 164 -9.60 4.68 -7.19
C ARG A 164 -8.15 4.26 -7.15
N VAL A 165 -7.66 3.80 -6.01
CA VAL A 165 -6.22 3.59 -5.78
C VAL A 165 -5.90 2.11 -5.54
N LYS A 166 -6.71 1.45 -4.72
CA LYS A 166 -6.52 0.05 -4.36
C LYS A 166 -6.53 -0.82 -5.61
N GLY A 167 -5.46 -1.58 -5.81
CA GLY A 167 -5.35 -2.62 -6.81
C GLY A 167 -6.12 -3.87 -6.39
N ASP A 168 -6.71 -4.54 -7.37
CA ASP A 168 -7.41 -5.80 -7.13
C ASP A 168 -6.42 -6.98 -6.98
N ALA A 169 -6.88 -8.05 -6.32
CA ALA A 169 -6.05 -9.21 -6.04
C ALA A 169 -5.58 -9.94 -7.32
N ILE A 170 -6.30 -9.83 -8.45
CA ILE A 170 -5.92 -10.44 -9.72
C ILE A 170 -4.80 -9.63 -10.36
N SER A 171 -4.87 -8.31 -10.36
CA SER A 171 -3.82 -7.42 -10.86
C SER A 171 -2.52 -7.62 -10.07
N TRP A 172 -2.60 -7.71 -8.74
CA TRP A 172 -1.44 -8.06 -7.91
C TRP A 172 -0.91 -9.47 -8.17
N ALA A 173 -1.77 -10.39 -8.62
CA ALA A 173 -1.38 -11.74 -9.05
C ALA A 173 -0.52 -11.70 -10.31
N LYS A 174 -1.01 -10.99 -11.34
CA LYS A 174 -0.38 -10.94 -12.66
C LYS A 174 1.05 -10.40 -12.61
N VAL A 175 1.31 -9.45 -11.71
CA VAL A 175 2.64 -8.89 -11.47
C VAL A 175 3.63 -9.93 -10.93
N LEU A 176 3.18 -11.06 -10.38
CA LEU A 176 4.08 -12.10 -9.87
C LEU A 176 4.75 -12.93 -10.96
N ALA A 177 4.12 -13.02 -12.12
CA ALA A 177 4.53 -13.96 -13.14
C ALA A 177 5.37 -13.33 -14.25
N VAL A 178 5.67 -12.04 -14.12
CA VAL A 178 6.77 -11.38 -14.82
C VAL A 178 8.05 -11.45 -13.97
N PRO A 179 9.26 -11.26 -14.50
CA PRO A 179 10.47 -11.08 -13.68
C PRO A 179 10.48 -9.72 -12.93
N PRO A 180 11.21 -9.58 -11.80
CA PRO A 180 11.22 -8.34 -11.01
C PRO A 180 11.84 -7.13 -11.73
N TRP A 181 12.66 -7.36 -12.77
CA TRP A 181 13.19 -6.32 -13.66
C TRP A 181 12.28 -5.98 -14.86
N TRP A 182 11.06 -6.54 -14.91
CA TRP A 182 10.12 -6.27 -15.99
C TRP A 182 9.60 -4.82 -15.95
N PRO A 183 9.63 -4.07 -17.07
CA PRO A 183 9.21 -2.67 -17.10
C PRO A 183 7.74 -2.49 -16.69
N ALA A 184 7.45 -1.44 -15.91
CA ALA A 184 6.08 -1.02 -15.66
C ALA A 184 5.41 -0.59 -16.98
N GLY A 185 4.18 -1.06 -17.23
CA GLY A 185 3.40 -0.72 -18.42
C GLY A 185 3.55 -1.67 -19.62
N TRP A 186 4.32 -2.75 -19.49
CA TRP A 186 4.41 -3.81 -20.51
C TRP A 186 3.50 -4.98 -20.13
N GLU A 187 2.67 -5.45 -21.07
CA GLU A 187 1.82 -6.61 -20.83
C GLU A 187 2.66 -7.83 -20.41
N PRO A 188 2.27 -8.54 -19.34
CA PRO A 188 2.89 -9.82 -19.00
C PRO A 188 2.77 -10.78 -20.19
N PRO A 189 3.81 -11.56 -20.49
CA PRO A 189 3.70 -12.60 -21.50
C PRO A 189 2.65 -13.65 -21.06
N THR A 190 1.96 -14.27 -22.01
CA THR A 190 0.76 -15.10 -21.75
C THR A 190 1.01 -16.28 -20.81
N TRP A 191 2.23 -16.85 -20.79
CA TRP A 191 2.64 -17.94 -19.89
C TRP A 191 2.60 -17.54 -18.40
N ALA A 192 2.73 -16.25 -18.11
CA ALA A 192 2.69 -15.71 -16.76
C ALA A 192 1.30 -15.92 -16.10
N SER A 193 0.24 -16.04 -16.89
CA SER A 193 -1.12 -16.23 -16.38
C SER A 193 -1.42 -17.66 -15.93
N GLU A 194 -0.66 -18.65 -16.41
CA GLU A 194 -0.91 -20.07 -16.16
C GLU A 194 -0.31 -20.54 -14.81
N ASP A 195 0.80 -19.94 -14.38
CA ASP A 195 1.52 -20.29 -13.13
C ASP A 195 1.00 -19.54 -11.87
N ALA A 196 0.16 -18.52 -12.01
CA ALA A 196 -0.37 -17.74 -10.89
C ALA A 196 -1.41 -18.50 -10.02
N GLY A 197 -1.65 -19.77 -10.33
CA GLY A 197 -2.79 -20.59 -9.88
C GLY A 197 -2.68 -21.28 -8.51
N ALA A 198 -1.71 -20.95 -7.65
CA ALA A 198 -1.53 -21.72 -6.42
C ALA A 198 -2.68 -21.57 -5.40
N LEU A 199 -3.38 -20.42 -5.34
CA LEU A 199 -4.54 -20.21 -4.46
C LEU A 199 -5.52 -19.18 -5.08
N PRO A 200 -6.85 -19.32 -4.82
CA PRO A 200 -7.83 -18.33 -5.26
C PRO A 200 -7.44 -16.93 -4.75
N PRO A 201 -7.63 -15.86 -5.54
CA PRO A 201 -7.38 -14.51 -5.07
C PRO A 201 -8.18 -14.29 -3.79
N PRO A 202 -7.57 -13.74 -2.73
CA PRO A 202 -8.39 -13.22 -1.66
C PRO A 202 -9.32 -12.15 -2.25
N THR A 203 -10.62 -12.26 -2.00
CA THR A 203 -11.61 -11.30 -2.47
C THR A 203 -11.55 -10.07 -1.58
N TYR A 204 -10.98 -8.99 -2.11
CA TYR A 204 -10.88 -7.70 -1.42
C TYR A 204 -11.69 -6.63 -2.15
N ASP A 205 -12.80 -7.02 -2.77
CA ASP A 205 -13.61 -6.15 -3.61
C ASP A 205 -14.14 -4.97 -2.81
N VAL A 206 -14.18 -3.80 -3.45
CA VAL A 206 -14.80 -2.62 -2.88
C VAL A 206 -16.28 -2.91 -2.67
N PRO A 207 -16.81 -2.80 -1.44
CA PRO A 207 -18.24 -2.95 -1.23
C PRO A 207 -19.00 -1.97 -2.15
N LEU A 208 -19.99 -2.47 -2.89
CA LEU A 208 -20.78 -1.66 -3.82
C LEU A 208 -21.41 -0.44 -3.14
N SER A 209 -21.68 -0.52 -1.84
CA SER A 209 -22.14 0.60 -1.01
C SER A 209 -21.13 1.75 -0.91
N ILE A 210 -19.83 1.44 -0.77
CA ILE A 210 -18.75 2.43 -0.72
C ILE A 210 -18.60 3.10 -2.09
N TRP A 211 -18.66 2.31 -3.18
CA TRP A 211 -18.65 2.86 -4.54
C TRP A 211 -19.84 3.78 -4.80
N ALA A 212 -21.06 3.32 -4.50
CA ALA A 212 -22.27 4.10 -4.72
C ALA A 212 -22.23 5.43 -3.96
N ALA A 213 -21.79 5.41 -2.69
CA ALA A 213 -21.59 6.63 -1.92
C ALA A 213 -20.53 7.54 -2.54
N TYR A 214 -19.39 6.98 -2.96
CA TYR A 214 -18.30 7.73 -3.57
C TYR A 214 -18.64 8.35 -4.93
N ALA A 215 -19.46 7.68 -5.74
CA ALA A 215 -19.88 8.17 -7.05
C ALA A 215 -21.01 9.20 -6.98
N SER A 216 -21.83 9.17 -5.92
CA SER A 216 -23.06 9.99 -5.82
C SER A 216 -22.85 11.51 -5.90
N ASP A 217 -21.69 12.01 -5.49
CA ASP A 217 -21.31 13.42 -5.48
C ASP A 217 -20.20 13.75 -6.51
N ARG A 218 -19.80 12.78 -7.35
CA ARG A 218 -18.68 12.91 -8.29
C ARG A 218 -19.13 12.60 -9.72
N PRO A 219 -19.64 13.59 -10.48
CA PRO A 219 -20.20 13.37 -11.82
C PRO A 219 -19.17 12.92 -12.87
N ALA A 220 -17.87 13.02 -12.57
CA ALA A 220 -16.78 12.60 -13.46
C ALA A 220 -16.23 11.19 -13.16
N VAL A 221 -16.80 10.47 -12.18
CA VAL A 221 -16.44 9.07 -11.89
C VAL A 221 -17.35 8.14 -12.69
N ALA A 222 -16.84 6.97 -13.09
CA ALA A 222 -17.63 5.97 -13.78
C ALA A 222 -18.89 5.59 -12.98
N PRO A 223 -19.99 5.17 -13.63
CA PRO A 223 -21.21 4.79 -12.91
C PRO A 223 -21.09 3.44 -12.19
N THR A 224 -20.13 2.60 -12.58
CA THR A 224 -19.95 1.23 -12.05
C THR A 224 -18.56 1.03 -11.47
N ALA A 225 -18.47 0.24 -10.39
CA ALA A 225 -17.21 -0.22 -9.83
C ALA A 225 -16.45 -1.05 -10.89
N ALA A 226 -15.12 -0.91 -10.90
CA ALA A 226 -14.23 -1.68 -11.77
C ALA A 226 -13.88 -3.03 -11.13
#